data_AF-A0A5R9NXM9-F1
#
_entry.id   AF-A0A5R9NXM9-F1
#
_cell.length_a   1.000
_cell.length_b   1.000
_cell.length_c   1.000
_cell.angle_alpha   90.00
_cell.angle_beta   90.00
_cell.angle_gamma   90.00
#
_symmetry.space_group_name_H-M   'P 1'
#
loop_
_entity.id
_entity.type
_entity.pdbx_description
1 polymer ?
#
loop_
_entity_poly.entity_id
_entity_poly.type
_entity_poly.pdbx_seq_one_letter_code
_entity_poly.pdbx_strand_id
1 'polypeptide(L)'
;MSKFESKFTRDDAFAFILDVVGDDMGTKALIEAIKNKTISPDSFIAELDADASLMQLIIECLAFSGRVVRLDWREPIRDCVNEFSRLLTRVGIAVEAAERSLKDVAFSSRGEGPGMAYVAYRPLAEAKDMRVIDLYNGTDDYWLVIVPRAIAERWEWVVVAEHQYFCDADFQFSHALRKAKIEPHYGKAPPEARQPPSAA
;
A
#
# COMPACT_ATOMS: atom_id res chain seq x y z
N MET A 1 27.24 -6.25 14.84
CA MET A 1 26.14 -6.22 15.84
C MET A 1 25.07 -5.28 15.33
N SER A 2 24.08 -5.78 14.58
CA SER A 2 22.88 -4.98 14.25
C SER A 2 21.87 -5.16 15.38
N LYS A 3 21.66 -4.09 16.17
CA LYS A 3 20.68 -4.02 17.25
C LYS A 3 19.41 -3.35 16.70
N PHE A 4 18.65 -4.04 15.85
CA PHE A 4 17.32 -3.59 15.47
C PHE A 4 16.40 -4.80 15.26
N GLU A 5 16.14 -5.54 16.33
CA GLU A 5 14.95 -6.39 16.42
C GLU A 5 13.90 -5.66 17.25
N SER A 6 13.34 -4.57 16.72
CA SER A 6 11.92 -4.37 17.00
C SER A 6 11.23 -5.43 16.15
N LYS A 7 10.91 -6.58 16.76
CA LYS A 7 10.10 -7.59 16.07
C LYS A 7 8.72 -6.99 15.89
N PHE A 8 8.39 -6.61 14.67
CA PHE A 8 7.02 -6.29 14.30
C PHE A 8 6.13 -7.48 14.69
N THR A 9 5.14 -7.22 15.52
CA THR A 9 4.31 -8.26 16.12
C THR A 9 2.96 -8.35 15.42
N ARG A 10 2.19 -9.39 15.77
CA ARG A 10 0.80 -9.52 15.35
C ARG A 10 -0.08 -8.38 15.89
N ASP A 11 0.23 -7.86 17.08
CA ASP A 11 -0.51 -6.74 17.66
C ASP A 11 -0.24 -5.44 16.89
N ASP A 12 1.00 -5.23 16.42
CA ASP A 12 1.35 -4.11 15.54
C ASP A 12 0.61 -4.21 14.21
N ALA A 13 0.51 -5.42 13.63
CA ALA A 13 -0.27 -5.67 12.42
C ALA A 13 -1.75 -5.28 12.60
N PHE A 14 -2.37 -5.70 13.70
CA PHE A 14 -3.76 -5.32 13.99
C PHE A 14 -3.93 -3.84 14.28
N ALA A 15 -2.98 -3.20 14.97
CA ALA A 15 -3.00 -1.77 15.19
C ALA A 15 -2.99 -1.00 13.85
N PHE A 16 -2.10 -1.39 12.94
CA PHE A 16 -2.06 -0.81 11.60
C PHE A 16 -3.38 -1.00 10.84
N ILE A 17 -3.92 -2.23 10.80
CA ILE A 17 -5.20 -2.47 10.10
C ILE A 17 -6.30 -1.58 10.69
N LEU A 18 -6.40 -1.50 12.03
CA LEU A 18 -7.40 -0.67 12.71
C LEU A 18 -7.25 0.82 12.40
N ASP A 19 -6.01 1.31 12.33
CA ASP A 19 -5.72 2.69 11.94
C ASP A 19 -6.23 2.99 10.51
N VAL A 20 -6.05 2.05 9.58
CA VAL A 20 -6.44 2.21 8.16
C VAL A 20 -7.95 2.10 7.97
N VAL A 21 -8.60 1.11 8.59
CA VAL A 21 -10.02 0.82 8.32
C VAL A 21 -10.95 1.80 9.02
N GLY A 22 -10.47 2.52 10.04
CA GLY A 22 -11.24 3.53 10.74
C GLY A 22 -12.48 2.93 11.37
N ASP A 23 -13.68 3.42 11.02
CA ASP A 23 -14.97 2.97 11.56
C ASP A 23 -15.67 1.83 10.81
N ASP A 24 -14.96 1.12 9.94
CA ASP A 24 -15.50 -0.07 9.27
C ASP A 24 -15.82 -1.19 10.27
N MET A 25 -17.11 -1.32 10.62
CA MET A 25 -17.58 -2.31 11.59
C MET A 25 -17.31 -3.76 11.16
N GLY A 26 -17.38 -4.06 9.86
CA GLY A 26 -17.18 -5.41 9.34
C GLY A 26 -15.75 -5.87 9.54
N THR A 27 -14.80 -4.98 9.26
CA THR A 27 -13.37 -5.25 9.39
C THR A 27 -12.92 -5.28 10.84
N LYS A 28 -13.46 -4.40 11.69
CA LYS A 28 -13.27 -4.48 13.15
C LYS A 28 -13.76 -5.82 13.71
N ALA A 29 -14.95 -6.26 13.29
CA ALA A 29 -15.50 -7.54 13.71
C ALA A 29 -14.64 -8.73 13.25
N LEU A 30 -14.12 -8.68 12.02
CA LEU A 30 -13.18 -9.67 11.50
C LEU A 30 -11.90 -9.73 12.35
N ILE A 31 -11.28 -8.59 12.64
CA ILE A 31 -10.06 -8.51 13.46
C ILE A 31 -10.31 -9.08 14.87
N GLU A 32 -11.42 -8.69 15.51
CA GLU A 32 -11.77 -9.21 16.83
C GLU A 32 -12.07 -10.71 16.79
N ALA A 33 -12.68 -11.21 15.72
CA ALA A 33 -12.91 -12.63 15.55
C ALA A 33 -11.61 -13.43 15.36
N ILE A 34 -10.64 -12.86 14.64
CA ILE A 34 -9.29 -13.44 14.47
C ILE A 34 -8.53 -13.43 15.82
N LYS A 35 -8.58 -12.31 16.57
CA LYS A 35 -7.94 -12.20 17.89
C LYS A 35 -8.50 -13.22 18.88
N ASN A 36 -9.82 -13.38 18.91
CA ASN A 36 -10.51 -14.30 19.81
C ASN A 36 -10.49 -15.76 19.33
N LYS A 37 -9.84 -16.04 18.19
CA LYS A 37 -9.81 -17.37 17.55
C LYS A 37 -11.20 -17.94 17.29
N THR A 38 -12.23 -17.09 17.22
CA THR A 38 -13.63 -17.50 16.98
C THR A 38 -13.87 -17.72 15.50
N ILE A 39 -13.16 -16.98 14.65
CA ILE A 39 -12.77 -17.47 13.34
C ILE A 39 -11.42 -18.12 13.60
N SER A 40 -11.29 -19.40 13.25
CA SER A 40 -9.97 -20.02 13.29
C SER A 40 -9.07 -19.15 12.41
N PRO A 41 -7.94 -18.63 12.93
CA PRO A 41 -6.90 -18.12 12.05
C PRO A 41 -6.70 -19.15 10.95
N ASP A 42 -6.65 -20.44 11.29
CA ASP A 42 -6.55 -21.59 10.39
C ASP A 42 -7.78 -21.90 9.50
N SER A 43 -8.79 -21.04 9.35
CA SER A 43 -9.82 -21.17 8.29
C SER A 43 -9.87 -19.95 7.38
N PHE A 44 -9.54 -18.78 7.92
CA PHE A 44 -9.32 -17.54 7.15
C PHE A 44 -7.88 -17.49 6.57
N ILE A 45 -6.93 -18.12 7.27
CA ILE A 45 -5.51 -18.30 6.97
C ILE A 45 -5.25 -19.73 6.42
N ALA A 46 -6.12 -20.75 6.55
CA ALA A 46 -5.84 -22.03 5.85
C ALA A 46 -5.92 -21.95 4.31
N GLU A 47 -6.53 -20.91 3.74
CA GLU A 47 -6.38 -20.58 2.32
C GLU A 47 -5.11 -19.75 2.04
N LEU A 48 -4.48 -19.19 3.07
CA LEU A 48 -3.23 -18.44 3.05
C LEU A 48 -2.23 -19.16 3.94
N ASP A 49 -1.72 -20.32 3.49
CA ASP A 49 -0.69 -21.20 4.06
C ASP A 49 -0.24 -20.96 5.53
N ALA A 50 -0.04 -21.99 6.35
CA ALA A 50 0.35 -21.82 7.77
C ALA A 50 1.64 -21.00 8.00
N ASP A 51 2.38 -20.70 6.93
CA ASP A 51 3.55 -19.83 6.82
C ASP A 51 3.24 -18.38 6.37
N ALA A 52 1.97 -17.94 6.31
CA ALA A 52 1.61 -16.61 5.84
C ALA A 52 2.24 -15.52 6.72
N SER A 53 3.09 -14.72 6.09
CA SER A 53 3.73 -13.56 6.72
C SER A 53 2.70 -12.59 7.31
N LEU A 54 3.09 -11.84 8.34
CA LEU A 54 2.26 -10.77 8.91
C LEU A 54 1.84 -9.74 7.85
N MET A 55 2.67 -9.52 6.83
CA MET A 55 2.33 -8.64 5.69
C MET A 55 1.13 -9.17 4.91
N GLN A 56 1.08 -10.47 4.64
CA GLN A 56 -0.04 -11.08 3.93
C GLN A 56 -1.34 -10.95 4.73
N LEU A 57 -1.29 -11.18 6.06
CA LEU A 57 -2.44 -10.96 6.93
C LEU A 57 -2.97 -9.52 6.83
N ILE A 58 -2.07 -8.53 6.82
CA ILE A 58 -2.43 -7.12 6.67
C ILE A 58 -3.12 -6.87 5.34
N ILE A 59 -2.50 -7.30 4.24
CA ILE A 59 -3.03 -7.12 2.88
C ILE A 59 -4.44 -7.70 2.77
N GLU A 60 -4.65 -8.92 3.26
CA GLU A 60 -5.93 -9.63 3.13
C GLU A 60 -7.04 -8.98 3.96
N CYS A 61 -6.73 -8.55 5.19
CA CYS A 61 -7.69 -7.80 6.02
C CYS A 61 -8.09 -6.48 5.35
N LEU A 62 -7.10 -5.78 4.77
CA LEU A 62 -7.36 -4.52 4.07
C LEU A 62 -8.09 -4.74 2.74
N ALA A 63 -7.83 -5.85 2.04
CA ALA A 63 -8.50 -6.21 0.80
C ALA A 63 -9.98 -6.50 1.05
N PHE A 64 -10.29 -7.25 2.12
CA PHE A 64 -11.66 -7.50 2.56
C PHE A 64 -12.45 -6.20 2.79
N SER A 65 -11.79 -5.18 3.36
CA SER A 65 -12.38 -3.85 3.60
C SER A 65 -12.37 -2.92 2.38
N GLY A 66 -11.73 -3.33 1.28
CA GLY A 66 -11.51 -2.49 0.10
C GLY A 66 -10.61 -1.28 0.36
N ARG A 67 -9.69 -1.37 1.33
CA ARG A 67 -8.74 -0.32 1.75
C ARG A 67 -7.36 -0.45 1.12
N VAL A 68 -7.08 -1.57 0.46
CA VAL A 68 -5.87 -1.80 -0.33
C VAL A 68 -6.25 -2.10 -1.77
N VAL A 69 -5.38 -1.74 -2.70
CA VAL A 69 -5.44 -2.21 -4.09
C VAL A 69 -4.16 -2.96 -4.43
N ARG A 70 -4.26 -3.89 -5.38
CA ARG A 70 -3.12 -4.49 -6.04
C ARG A 70 -2.98 -3.87 -7.41
N LEU A 71 -1.80 -3.38 -7.75
CA LEU A 71 -1.43 -2.99 -9.11
C LEU A 71 -0.32 -3.90 -9.60
N ASP A 72 -0.58 -4.61 -10.70
CA ASP A 72 0.51 -5.30 -11.40
C ASP A 72 1.35 -4.23 -12.13
N TRP A 73 2.66 -4.28 -12.00
CA TRP A 73 3.58 -3.36 -12.66
C TRP A 73 3.49 -3.38 -14.21
N ARG A 74 2.89 -4.44 -14.78
CA ARG A 74 2.61 -4.63 -16.20
C ARG A 74 1.21 -4.19 -16.61
N GLU A 75 0.40 -3.80 -15.64
CA GLU A 75 -1.01 -3.50 -15.86
C GLU A 75 -1.17 -2.29 -16.80
N PRO A 76 -2.13 -2.34 -17.76
CA PRO A 76 -2.45 -1.20 -18.59
C PRO A 76 -2.84 0.01 -17.74
N ILE A 77 -2.49 1.23 -18.19
CA ILE A 77 -2.81 2.46 -17.43
C ILE A 77 -4.29 2.57 -17.08
N ARG A 78 -5.17 2.09 -17.96
CA ARG A 78 -6.61 2.16 -17.76
C ARG A 78 -7.04 1.43 -16.50
N ASP A 79 -6.45 0.27 -16.25
CA ASP A 79 -6.77 -0.54 -15.09
C ASP A 79 -6.15 0.07 -13.83
N CYS A 80 -4.91 0.58 -13.93
CA CYS A 80 -4.29 1.38 -12.86
C CYS A 80 -5.15 2.59 -12.45
N VAL A 81 -5.67 3.33 -13.43
CA VAL A 81 -6.56 4.49 -13.24
C VAL A 81 -7.84 4.06 -12.51
N ASN A 82 -8.43 2.93 -12.91
CA ASN A 82 -9.63 2.41 -12.26
C ASN A 82 -9.38 2.05 -10.79
N GLU A 83 -8.25 1.38 -10.50
CA GLU A 83 -7.91 1.00 -9.12
C GLU A 83 -7.58 2.21 -8.24
N PHE A 84 -6.79 3.18 -8.72
CA PHE A 84 -6.56 4.43 -8.00
C PHE A 84 -7.85 5.20 -7.75
N SER A 85 -8.74 5.30 -8.76
CA SER A 85 -10.06 5.90 -8.61
C SER A 85 -10.89 5.24 -7.52
N ARG A 86 -10.91 3.89 -7.47
CA ARG A 86 -11.61 3.14 -6.42
C ARG A 86 -11.03 3.42 -5.05
N LEU A 87 -9.70 3.39 -4.92
CA LEU A 87 -9.01 3.62 -3.65
C LEU A 87 -9.31 5.01 -3.08
N LEU A 88 -9.22 6.06 -3.90
CA LEU A 88 -9.54 7.43 -3.52
C LEU A 88 -11.01 7.62 -3.15
N THR A 89 -11.92 7.03 -3.94
CA THR A 89 -13.37 7.10 -3.66
C THR A 89 -13.70 6.45 -2.30
N ARG A 90 -13.03 5.35 -1.96
CA ARG A 90 -13.21 4.65 -0.67
C ARG A 90 -12.79 5.48 0.54
N VAL A 91 -11.86 6.42 0.37
CA VAL A 91 -11.46 7.37 1.41
C VAL A 91 -12.18 8.73 1.29
N GLY A 92 -13.24 8.81 0.47
CA GLY A 92 -14.10 9.99 0.36
C GLY A 92 -13.53 11.09 -0.55
N ILE A 93 -12.60 10.76 -1.46
CA ILE A 93 -12.00 11.71 -2.38
C ILE A 93 -12.62 11.52 -3.77
N ALA A 94 -13.26 12.58 -4.27
CA ALA A 94 -13.85 12.61 -5.61
C ALA A 94 -12.75 12.70 -6.69
N VAL A 95 -12.89 11.90 -7.75
CA VAL A 95 -11.83 11.66 -8.77
C VAL A 95 -12.18 12.14 -10.18
N GLU A 96 -13.27 12.89 -10.32
CA GLU A 96 -13.93 13.21 -11.60
C GLU A 96 -13.04 13.89 -12.66
N ALA A 97 -11.97 14.57 -12.23
CA ALA A 97 -11.05 15.30 -13.11
C ALA A 97 -9.86 14.45 -13.62
N ALA A 98 -9.36 13.49 -12.85
CA ALA A 98 -8.18 12.71 -13.21
C ALA A 98 -8.47 11.68 -14.32
N GLU A 99 -9.67 11.10 -14.29
CA GLU A 99 -10.06 9.99 -15.16
C GLU A 99 -10.09 10.31 -16.66
N ARG A 100 -10.33 11.57 -17.06
CA ARG A 100 -10.49 11.91 -18.49
C ARG A 100 -9.17 12.11 -19.22
N SER A 101 -8.06 12.31 -18.50
CA SER A 101 -6.77 12.69 -19.09
C SER A 101 -5.82 11.51 -19.35
N LEU A 102 -6.10 10.33 -18.80
CA LEU A 102 -5.17 9.20 -18.78
C LEU A 102 -5.64 7.95 -19.54
N LYS A 103 -6.92 7.86 -19.91
CA LYS A 103 -7.55 6.61 -20.42
C LYS A 103 -7.09 6.17 -21.82
N ASP A 104 -6.41 7.04 -22.58
CA ASP A 104 -6.05 6.79 -23.98
C ASP A 104 -4.53 6.85 -24.26
N VAL A 105 -3.67 6.77 -23.24
CA VAL A 105 -2.21 6.86 -23.42
C VAL A 105 -1.59 5.47 -23.53
N ALA A 106 -0.89 5.21 -24.63
CA ALA A 106 -0.07 4.01 -24.80
C ALA A 106 1.34 4.24 -24.22
N PHE A 107 1.87 3.25 -23.51
CA PHE A 107 3.19 3.32 -22.87
C PHE A 107 4.14 2.27 -23.45
N SER A 108 5.42 2.63 -23.54
CA SER A 108 6.46 1.78 -24.13
C SER A 108 7.37 1.14 -23.09
N SER A 109 7.25 1.50 -21.82
CA SER A 109 8.19 1.07 -20.77
C SER A 109 7.49 0.48 -19.53
N ARG A 110 8.22 -0.42 -18.87
CA ARG A 110 7.80 -1.15 -17.66
C ARG A 110 7.48 -0.17 -16.51
N GLY A 111 6.41 -0.41 -15.75
CA GLY A 111 6.03 0.41 -14.59
C GLY A 111 5.53 1.83 -14.91
N GLU A 112 5.49 2.22 -16.19
CA GLU A 112 5.10 3.57 -16.59
C GLU A 112 3.61 3.83 -16.39
N GLY A 113 2.75 2.82 -16.63
CA GLY A 113 1.30 2.91 -16.39
C GLY A 113 0.97 3.22 -14.93
N PRO A 114 1.36 2.37 -13.96
CA PRO A 114 1.15 2.62 -12.54
C PRO A 114 1.76 3.94 -12.06
N GLY A 115 3.00 4.26 -12.48
CA GLY A 115 3.67 5.50 -12.09
C GLY A 115 2.97 6.76 -12.60
N MET A 116 2.44 6.75 -13.83
CA MET A 116 1.70 7.88 -14.38
C MET A 116 0.33 8.06 -13.72
N ALA A 117 -0.37 6.96 -13.43
CA ALA A 117 -1.59 7.02 -12.63
C ALA A 117 -1.29 7.60 -11.25
N TYR A 118 -0.27 7.10 -10.56
CA TYR A 118 0.15 7.61 -9.26
C TYR A 118 0.43 9.12 -9.29
N VAL A 119 1.21 9.61 -10.25
CA VAL A 119 1.52 11.03 -10.42
C VAL A 119 0.27 11.90 -10.52
N ALA A 120 -0.78 11.43 -11.21
CA ALA A 120 -2.01 12.18 -11.37
C ALA A 120 -2.91 12.16 -10.13
N TYR A 121 -2.92 11.04 -9.41
CA TYR A 121 -3.84 10.80 -8.30
C TYR A 121 -3.28 11.22 -6.93
N ARG A 122 -1.96 11.16 -6.75
CA ARG A 122 -1.27 11.58 -5.51
C ARG A 122 -1.65 12.99 -5.05
N PRO A 123 -1.67 14.04 -5.89
CA PRO A 123 -2.04 15.38 -5.44
C PRO A 123 -3.46 15.47 -4.86
N LEU A 124 -4.38 14.61 -5.32
CA LEU A 124 -5.75 14.58 -4.80
C LEU A 124 -5.79 14.04 -3.37
N ALA A 125 -4.98 13.03 -3.05
CA ALA A 125 -4.80 12.52 -1.70
C ALA A 125 -4.14 13.57 -0.79
N GLU A 126 -3.07 14.20 -1.28
CA GLU A 126 -2.33 15.22 -0.50
C GLU A 126 -3.19 16.44 -0.16
N ALA A 127 -4.08 16.86 -1.07
CA ALA A 127 -5.03 17.95 -0.82
C ALA A 127 -6.01 17.66 0.33
N LYS A 128 -6.10 16.40 0.79
CA LYS A 128 -6.92 15.96 1.93
C LYS A 128 -6.09 15.51 3.12
N ASP A 129 -4.82 15.89 3.15
CA ASP A 129 -3.85 15.47 4.17
C ASP A 129 -3.71 13.95 4.29
N MET A 130 -3.78 13.26 3.15
CA MET A 130 -3.59 11.82 3.04
C MET A 130 -2.32 11.49 2.26
N ARG A 131 -1.84 10.26 2.45
CA ARG A 131 -0.63 9.69 1.84
C ARG A 131 -0.92 8.30 1.32
N VAL A 132 -0.16 7.91 0.30
CA VAL A 132 -0.22 6.56 -0.27
C VAL A 132 0.96 5.78 0.29
N ILE A 133 0.67 4.70 1.02
CA ILE A 133 1.66 3.76 1.53
C ILE A 133 1.64 2.51 0.66
N ASP A 134 2.81 2.04 0.27
CA ASP A 134 3.04 0.74 -0.33
C ASP A 134 3.37 -0.30 0.74
N LEU A 135 2.63 -1.40 0.74
CA LEU A 135 2.82 -2.58 1.58
C LEU A 135 3.76 -3.55 0.84
N TYR A 136 5.04 -3.17 0.76
CA TYR A 136 6.01 -3.94 0.01
C TYR A 136 6.20 -5.33 0.63
N ASN A 137 5.80 -6.36 -0.10
CA ASN A 137 5.83 -7.75 0.37
C ASN A 137 6.92 -8.60 -0.31
N GLY A 138 7.84 -7.97 -1.05
CA GLY A 138 8.91 -8.64 -1.79
C GLY A 138 8.50 -9.18 -3.16
N THR A 139 7.30 -8.86 -3.65
CA THR A 139 6.84 -9.20 -5.01
C THR A 139 6.94 -8.01 -5.95
N ASP A 140 6.71 -8.25 -7.25
CA ASP A 140 6.69 -7.21 -8.27
C ASP A 140 5.35 -6.43 -8.32
N ASP A 141 4.36 -6.81 -7.51
CA ASP A 141 3.08 -6.12 -7.42
C ASP A 141 3.14 -4.98 -6.39
N TYR A 142 2.47 -3.87 -6.67
CA TYR A 142 2.29 -2.78 -5.71
C TYR A 142 1.02 -2.99 -4.89
N TRP A 143 1.14 -2.94 -3.57
CA TRP A 143 0.00 -3.09 -2.64
C TRP A 143 -0.25 -1.78 -1.93
N LEU A 144 -1.12 -0.95 -2.50
CA LEU A 144 -1.24 0.45 -2.12
C LEU A 144 -2.44 0.70 -1.21
N VAL A 145 -2.22 1.46 -0.15
CA VAL A 145 -3.26 1.94 0.78
C VAL A 145 -3.21 3.46 0.87
N ILE A 146 -4.36 4.11 1.05
CA ILE A 146 -4.43 5.55 1.34
C ILE A 146 -4.79 5.76 2.80
N VAL A 147 -3.95 6.51 3.51
CA VAL A 147 -4.11 6.77 4.93
C VAL A 147 -3.91 8.26 5.24
N PRO A 148 -4.48 8.79 6.33
CA PRO A 148 -4.10 10.10 6.86
C PRO A 148 -2.59 10.25 7.06
N ARG A 149 -2.04 11.45 6.86
CA ARG A 149 -0.60 11.71 6.98
C ARG A 149 -0.01 11.23 8.29
N ALA A 150 -0.68 11.48 9.42
CA ALA A 150 -0.21 11.03 10.74
C ALA A 150 -0.08 9.51 10.87
N ILE A 151 -0.93 8.75 10.17
CA ILE A 151 -0.84 7.28 10.11
C ILE A 151 0.35 6.88 9.24
N ALA A 152 0.49 7.47 8.05
CA ALA A 152 1.65 7.25 7.18
C ALA A 152 2.96 7.51 7.91
N GLU A 153 3.14 8.67 8.54
CA GLU A 153 4.38 9.04 9.26
C GLU A 153 4.73 8.09 10.41
N ARG A 154 3.73 7.46 11.04
CA ARG A 154 3.94 6.47 12.11
C ARG A 154 4.42 5.13 11.57
N TRP A 155 3.90 4.71 10.43
CA TRP A 155 4.09 3.36 9.89
C TRP A 155 5.12 3.30 8.75
N GLU A 156 5.46 4.42 8.12
CA GLU A 156 6.47 4.49 7.06
C GLU A 156 7.80 3.88 7.55
N TRP A 157 8.35 2.98 6.74
CA TRP A 157 9.59 2.25 6.99
C TRP A 157 9.58 1.23 8.13
N VAL A 158 8.41 0.88 8.66
CA VAL A 158 8.31 -0.26 9.57
C VAL A 158 8.60 -1.55 8.81
N VAL A 159 9.64 -2.25 9.24
CA VAL A 159 10.05 -3.55 8.69
C VAL A 159 9.22 -4.64 9.36
N VAL A 160 8.48 -5.39 8.54
CA VAL A 160 7.61 -6.49 8.98
C VAL A 160 8.40 -7.80 9.00
N ALA A 161 9.20 -8.04 7.96
CA ALA A 161 10.05 -9.22 7.80
C ALA A 161 11.20 -8.90 6.82
N GLU A 162 12.07 -9.87 6.56
CA GLU A 162 13.09 -9.75 5.52
C GLU A 162 12.44 -9.41 4.17
N HIS A 163 12.87 -8.30 3.56
CA HIS A 163 12.30 -7.74 2.32
C HIS A 163 10.81 -7.36 2.38
N GLN A 164 10.22 -7.23 3.58
CA GLN A 164 8.82 -6.80 3.73
C GLN A 164 8.73 -5.59 4.66
N TYR A 165 8.16 -4.48 4.16
CA TYR A 165 8.09 -3.23 4.90
C TYR A 165 7.00 -2.32 4.36
N PHE A 166 6.57 -1.37 5.17
CA PHE A 166 5.75 -0.26 4.69
C PHE A 166 6.65 0.85 4.15
N CYS A 167 6.30 1.47 3.03
CA CYS A 167 7.03 2.64 2.54
C CYS A 167 6.09 3.65 1.88
N ASP A 168 6.54 4.90 1.78
CA ASP A 168 5.81 5.86 0.96
C ASP A 168 5.95 5.48 -0.52
N ALA A 169 4.82 5.48 -1.23
CA ALA A 169 4.78 5.09 -2.64
C ALA A 169 5.64 6.01 -3.54
N ASP A 170 6.01 7.21 -3.09
CA ASP A 170 6.97 8.07 -3.79
C ASP A 170 8.32 7.38 -4.06
N PHE A 171 8.71 6.40 -3.22
CA PHE A 171 9.91 5.60 -3.43
C PHE A 171 9.80 4.75 -4.70
N GLN A 172 8.72 3.96 -4.81
CA GLN A 172 8.46 3.08 -5.97
C GLN A 172 8.28 3.88 -7.26
N PHE A 173 7.62 5.04 -7.19
CA PHE A 173 7.30 5.85 -8.36
C PHE A 173 8.24 7.04 -8.58
N SER A 174 9.41 7.04 -7.94
CA SER A 174 10.40 8.12 -8.01
C SER A 174 10.83 8.49 -9.44
N HIS A 175 10.86 7.53 -10.37
CA HIS A 175 11.16 7.81 -11.77
C HIS A 175 10.04 8.61 -12.44
N ALA A 176 8.78 8.22 -12.24
CA ALA A 176 7.62 8.92 -12.79
C ALA A 176 7.49 10.34 -12.21
N LEU A 177 7.69 10.50 -10.90
CA LEU A 177 7.69 11.81 -10.23
C LEU A 177 8.76 12.74 -10.79
N ARG A 178 9.99 12.25 -10.96
CA ARG A 178 11.09 13.02 -11.57
C ARG A 178 10.77 13.45 -13.00
N LYS A 179 10.19 12.56 -13.82
CA LYS A 179 9.73 12.88 -15.18
C LYS A 179 8.66 13.98 -15.18
N ALA A 180 7.77 13.96 -14.19
CA ALA A 180 6.73 14.96 -13.97
C ALA A 180 7.22 16.24 -13.27
N LYS A 181 8.51 16.31 -12.88
CA LYS A 181 9.11 17.41 -12.10
C LYS A 181 8.40 17.64 -10.75
N ILE A 182 7.92 16.57 -10.14
CA ILE A 182 7.34 16.58 -8.80
C ILE A 182 8.42 16.11 -7.83
N GLU A 183 8.59 16.84 -6.73
CA GLU A 183 9.50 16.43 -5.68
C GLU A 183 8.91 15.25 -4.89
N PRO A 184 9.61 14.11 -4.84
CA PRO A 184 9.23 12.99 -4.01
C PRO A 184 9.41 13.34 -2.53
N HIS A 185 8.52 12.84 -1.70
CA HIS A 185 8.70 12.82 -0.27
C HIS A 185 9.45 11.54 0.11
N TYR A 186 10.62 11.71 0.69
CA TYR A 186 11.29 10.62 1.36
C TYR A 186 11.30 10.89 2.85
N GLY A 187 10.64 10.03 3.64
CA GLY A 187 11.05 9.86 5.03
C GLY A 187 12.53 9.46 5.10
N LYS A 188 13.11 9.43 6.30
CA LYS A 188 14.45 8.86 6.47
C LYS A 188 14.36 7.34 6.32
N ALA A 189 14.37 6.85 5.09
CA ALA A 189 14.40 5.42 4.81
C ALA A 189 15.56 4.76 5.55
N PRO A 190 15.34 3.67 6.33
CA PRO A 190 16.40 2.92 6.95
C PRO A 190 17.32 2.36 5.86
N PRO A 191 18.64 2.29 6.08
CA PRO A 191 19.62 1.89 5.06
C PRO A 191 19.31 0.56 4.39
N GLU A 192 18.69 -0.40 5.09
CA GLU A 192 18.34 -1.71 4.55
C GLU A 192 17.15 -1.68 3.57
N ALA A 193 16.22 -0.73 3.71
CA ALA A 193 15.09 -0.55 2.79
C ALA A 193 15.47 0.23 1.51
N ARG A 194 16.69 0.78 1.45
CA ARG A 194 17.19 1.56 0.31
C ARG A 194 17.75 0.70 -0.82
N GLN A 195 17.72 -0.62 -0.71
CA GLN A 195 18.07 -1.47 -1.84
C GLN A 195 16.82 -1.64 -2.70
N PRO A 196 16.70 -0.95 -3.86
CA PRO A 196 15.75 -1.40 -4.86
C PRO A 196 16.10 -2.86 -5.21
N PRO A 197 15.12 -3.69 -5.62
CA PRO A 197 15.44 -4.95 -6.28
C PRO A 197 16.44 -4.62 -7.38
N SER A 198 17.60 -5.30 -7.32
CA SER A 198 18.60 -5.24 -8.38
C SER A 198 17.85 -5.45 -9.70
N ALA A 199 17.85 -4.45 -10.57
CA ALA A 199 17.36 -4.59 -11.93
C ALA A 199 18.22 -5.66 -12.62
N ALA A 200 17.75 -6.91 -12.58
CA ALA A 200 18.26 -8.03 -13.34
C ALA A 200 17.47 -8.14 -14.66
#